data_AF-X6J705-F1
#
_entry.id   AF-X6J705-F1
#
_cell.length_a   1.000
_cell.length_b   1.000
_cell.length_c   1.000
_cell.angle_alpha   90.00
_cell.angle_beta   90.00
_cell.angle_gamma   90.00
#
_symmetry.space_group_name_H-M   'P 1'
#
loop_
_entity.id
_entity.type
_entity.pdbx_description
1 polymer ?
#
loop_
_entity_poly.entity_id
_entity_poly.type
_entity_poly.pdbx_seq_one_letter_code
_entity_poly.pdbx_strand_id
1 'polypeptide(L)' 'MAAEDFGYMLDALPGAYILCGNGDSAGLHHPAYDFNDDAILYGTSFWIRLVETRLAP' A
#
# COMPACT_ATOMS: atom_id res chain seq x y z
N MET A 1 -7.88 -2.74 11.55
CA MET A 1 -7.90 -1.86 10.36
C MET A 1 -8.41 -0.50 10.79
N ALA A 2 -7.76 0.58 10.34
CA ALA A 2 -8.26 1.94 10.52
C ALA A 2 -9.30 2.28 9.45
N ALA A 3 -10.10 3.33 9.67
CA ALA A 3 -10.93 3.92 8.62
C ALA A 3 -10.04 4.66 7.63
N GLU A 4 -10.34 4.55 6.35
CA GLU A 4 -9.57 5.12 5.25
C GLU A 4 -10.55 5.47 4.10
N ASP A 5 -10.33 6.61 3.43
CA ASP A 5 -11.29 7.21 2.49
C ASP A 5 -11.23 6.65 1.06
N PHE A 6 -10.22 5.83 0.72
CA PHE A 6 -10.21 4.97 -0.48
C PHE A 6 -11.40 4.01 -0.51
N GLY A 7 -12.03 3.72 0.62
CA GLY A 7 -13.31 3.02 0.67
C GLY A 7 -14.37 3.64 -0.26
N TYR A 8 -14.43 4.98 -0.33
CA TYR A 8 -15.34 5.67 -1.25
C TYR A 8 -14.96 5.50 -2.72
N MET A 9 -13.68 5.27 -3.02
CA MET A 9 -13.24 4.95 -4.40
C MET A 9 -13.68 3.55 -4.79
N LEU A 10 -13.63 2.59 -3.84
CA LEU A 10 -14.06 1.21 -4.04
C LEU A 10 -15.59 1.08 -4.20
N ASP A 11 -16.37 2.03 -3.65
CA ASP A 11 -17.81 2.12 -3.93
C ASP A 11 -18.10 2.53 -5.39
N ALA A 12 -17.19 3.30 -6.02
CA ALA A 12 -17.39 3.82 -7.36
C ALA A 12 -16.97 2.82 -8.45
N LEU A 13 -15.87 2.11 -8.27
CA LEU A 13 -15.32 1.16 -9.24
C LEU A 13 -14.69 -0.05 -8.56
N PRO A 14 -14.66 -1.23 -9.22
CA PRO A 14 -13.89 -2.37 -8.73
C PRO A 14 -12.42 -2.00 -8.53
N GLY A 15 -11.91 -2.22 -7.33
CA GLY A 15 -10.53 -1.94 -6.98
C GLY A 15 -10.04 -2.84 -5.84
N ALA A 16 -8.80 -2.62 -5.43
CA ALA A 16 -8.18 -3.34 -4.33
C ALA A 16 -7.32 -2.39 -3.50
N TYR A 17 -7.43 -2.51 -2.18
CA TYR A 17 -6.53 -1.88 -1.22
C TYR A 17 -5.66 -2.96 -0.58
N ILE A 18 -4.35 -2.77 -0.58
CA ILE A 18 -3.39 -3.75 -0.06
C ILE A 18 -2.52 -3.11 1.03
N LEU A 19 -2.17 -3.89 2.04
CA LEU A 19 -1.23 -3.48 3.07
C LEU A 19 0.17 -3.96 2.70
N CYS A 20 1.14 -3.04 2.71
CA CYS A 20 2.56 -3.35 2.62
C CYS A 20 3.14 -3.51 4.03
N GLY A 21 3.93 -4.56 4.26
CA GLY A 21 4.59 -4.74 5.55
C GLY A 21 5.64 -3.66 5.80
N ASN A 22 5.66 -3.12 7.02
CA ASN A 22 6.59 -2.07 7.45
C ASN A 22 7.71 -2.59 8.39
N GLY A 23 7.86 -3.92 8.54
CA GLY A 23 8.84 -4.50 9.46
C GLY A 23 8.46 -4.32 10.95
N ASP A 24 9.46 -4.46 11.82
CA ASP A 24 9.31 -4.37 13.27
C ASP A 24 9.36 -2.90 13.72
N SER A 25 8.17 -2.30 13.86
CA SER A 25 7.97 -0.89 14.21
C SER A 25 6.68 -0.74 15.01
N ALA A 26 6.54 0.38 15.71
CA ALA A 26 5.28 0.70 16.38
C ALA A 26 4.12 0.83 15.36
N GLY A 27 2.87 0.81 15.84
CA GLY A 27 1.71 1.03 14.99
C GLY A 27 1.62 2.48 14.48
N LEU A 28 0.86 2.68 13.39
CA LEU A 28 0.50 4.02 12.91
C LEU A 28 -0.07 4.88 14.06
N HIS A 29 0.22 6.18 14.03
CA HIS A 29 -0.11 7.17 15.07
C HIS A 29 0.67 7.06 16.39
N HIS A 30 1.61 6.11 16.52
CA HIS A 30 2.49 6.06 17.68
C HIS A 30 3.73 6.96 17.48
N PRO A 31 4.22 7.72 18.48
CA PRO A 31 5.41 8.58 18.33
C PRO A 31 6.71 7.85 18.01
N ALA A 32 6.77 6.56 18.37
CA ALA A 32 7.89 5.68 18.03
C ALA A 32 7.68 4.91 16.71
N TYR A 33 6.70 5.32 15.88
CA TYR A 33 6.57 4.77 14.54
C TYR A 33 7.80 5.13 13.72
N ASP A 34 8.43 4.10 13.17
CA ASP A 34 9.54 4.20 12.24
C ASP A 34 9.15 3.54 10.91
N PHE A 35 9.35 4.24 9.80
CA PHE A 35 9.04 3.72 8.48
C PHE A 35 10.22 2.89 7.98
N ASN A 36 9.96 1.66 7.52
CA ASN A 36 11.02 0.83 6.98
C ASN A 36 11.29 1.18 5.51
N ASP A 37 12.37 1.91 5.25
CA ASP A 37 12.79 2.29 3.90
C ASP A 37 13.00 1.09 2.95
N ASP A 38 13.37 -0.08 3.46
CA ASP A 38 13.51 -1.30 2.64
C ASP A 38 12.16 -1.71 2.02
N ALA A 39 11.02 -1.32 2.63
CA ALA A 39 9.68 -1.58 2.12
C ALA A 39 9.38 -0.85 0.79
N ILE A 40 10.08 0.26 0.51
CA ILE A 40 9.87 1.07 -0.70
C ILE A 40 10.08 0.24 -1.95
N LEU A 41 11.14 -0.58 -1.98
CA LEU A 41 11.46 -1.42 -3.15
C LEU A 41 10.35 -2.45 -3.42
N TYR A 42 9.77 -3.03 -2.38
CA TYR A 42 8.67 -3.98 -2.51
C TYR A 42 7.37 -3.30 -2.93
N GLY A 43 7.02 -2.17 -2.30
CA GLY A 43 5.82 -1.40 -2.63
C GLY A 43 5.83 -0.89 -4.07
N THR A 44 6.95 -0.31 -4.51
CA THR A 44 7.08 0.21 -5.88
C THR A 44 7.12 -0.90 -6.93
N SER A 45 7.88 -1.98 -6.70
CA SER A 45 7.96 -3.09 -7.66
C SER A 45 6.62 -3.79 -7.87
N PHE A 46 5.76 -3.87 -6.85
CA PHE A 46 4.40 -4.37 -7.01
C PHE A 46 3.61 -3.56 -8.04
N TRP A 47 3.57 -2.23 -7.89
CA TRP A 47 2.81 -1.36 -8.79
C TRP A 47 3.38 -1.33 -10.21
N ILE A 48 4.72 -1.30 -10.33
CA ILE A 48 5.40 -1.37 -11.64
C ILE A 48 4.98 -2.65 -12.36
N ARG A 49 5.15 -3.82 -11.73
CA ARG A 49 4.81 -5.11 -12.33
C ARG A 49 3.32 -5.23 -12.60
N LEU A 50 2.45 -4.69 -11.73
CA LEU A 50 1.00 -4.70 -11.96
C LEU A 50 0.64 -3.94 -13.24
N VAL A 51 1.18 -2.73 -13.40
CA VAL A 51 0.93 -1.92 -14.61
C VAL A 51 1.51 -2.60 -15.84
N GLU A 52 2.77 -3.04 -15.80
CA GLU A 52 3.42 -3.74 -16.91
C GLU A 52 2.65 -5.00 -17.33
N THR A 53 2.12 -5.76 -16.37
CA THR A 53 1.41 -7.02 -16.69
C THR A 53 -0.04 -6.82 -17.13
N ARG A 54 -0.70 -5.73 -16.73
CA ARG A 54 -2.12 -5.49 -17.01
C ARG A 54 -2.37 -4.50 -18.14
N LEU A 55 -1.42 -3.60 -18.41
CA LEU A 55 -1.58 -2.47 -19.32
C LEU A 55 -0.49 -2.41 -20.41
N ALA A 56 0.40 -3.40 -20.52
CA ALA A 56 1.33 -3.47 -21.64
C ALA A 56 0.58 -3.61 -22.99
N PRO A 57 1.13 -3.05 -24.10
CA PRO A 57 0.54 -3.13 -25.43
C PRO A 57 0.36 -4.54 -25.97
#